data_AF-A0A429CIF4-F1
#
_entry.id   AF-A0A429CIF4-F1
#
_cell.length_a   1.000
_cell.length_b   1.000
_cell.length_c   1.000
_cell.angle_alpha   90.00
_cell.angle_beta   90.00
_cell.angle_gamma   90.00
#
_symmetry.space_group_name_H-M   'P 1'
#
loop_
_entity.id
_entity.type
_entity.pdbx_description
1 polymer ?
#
loop_
_entity_poly.entity_id
_entity_poly.type
_entity_poly.pdbx_seq_one_letter_code
_entity_poly.pdbx_strand_id
1 'polypeptide(L)'
;MTTNSPYQLAVVISSVREGRFAPVVANWFLDRAKQRDDVTLSVIDLAESPGDLSPGVAGADAVVVIVPEYNHSYPGPLKTALDATGPEWHGKPVAFVSYGGISGGLRAVEHLRPVFAELHAATIRETVSFPYAWNHFGPDGAHDDFEGASAAATTLLDQLNWWANALRDARRVRPYAA
;
A
#
# COMPACT_ATOMS: atom_id res chain seq x y z
N MET A 1 8.36 -2.33 29.89
CA MET A 1 7.42 -1.66 28.97
C MET A 1 8.24 -1.29 27.74
N THR A 2 8.09 -2.02 26.64
CA THR A 2 8.74 -1.64 25.38
C THR A 2 8.03 -0.41 24.86
N THR A 3 8.72 0.74 24.84
CA THR A 3 8.28 1.91 24.09
C THR A 3 8.17 1.46 22.63
N ASN A 4 6.95 1.29 22.13
CA ASN A 4 6.76 0.75 20.80
C ASN A 4 7.06 1.87 19.80
N SER A 5 8.29 1.89 19.28
CA SER A 5 8.70 2.87 18.28
C SER A 5 7.74 2.83 17.07
N PRO A 6 7.45 4.00 16.45
CA PRO A 6 6.65 4.07 15.24
C PRO A 6 7.09 3.02 14.22
N TYR A 7 6.14 2.38 13.54
CA TYR A 7 6.50 1.41 12.51
C TYR A 7 6.81 2.14 11.19
N GLN A 8 7.75 1.60 10.42
CA GLN A 8 8.11 2.16 9.12
C GLN A 8 7.12 1.66 8.06
N LEU A 9 6.32 2.56 7.48
CA LEU A 9 5.35 2.26 6.43
C LEU A 9 5.86 2.77 5.08
N ALA A 10 6.13 1.85 4.16
CA ALA A 10 6.36 2.20 2.75
C ALA A 10 5.03 2.32 2.00
N VAL A 11 4.85 3.43 1.30
CA VAL A 11 3.70 3.69 0.42
C VAL A 11 4.18 3.63 -1.03
N VAL A 12 3.77 2.57 -1.74
CA VAL A 12 4.13 2.32 -3.14
C VAL A 12 3.07 2.92 -4.06
N ILE A 13 3.44 3.90 -4.88
CA ILE A 13 2.58 4.46 -5.93
C ILE A 13 2.83 3.65 -7.21
N SER A 14 1.85 2.85 -7.62
CA SER A 14 2.09 1.75 -8.56
C SER A 14 1.82 2.06 -10.04
N SER A 15 1.42 3.29 -10.37
CA SER A 15 1.19 3.71 -11.75
C SER A 15 2.35 4.55 -12.26
N VAL A 16 2.79 4.28 -13.49
CA VAL A 16 3.85 5.04 -14.18
C VAL A 16 3.32 5.83 -15.39
N ARG A 17 1.99 5.87 -15.59
CA ARG A 17 1.41 6.60 -16.72
C ARG A 17 1.66 8.10 -16.60
N GLU A 18 1.86 8.76 -17.72
CA GLU A 18 1.81 10.22 -17.80
C GLU A 18 0.39 10.70 -17.46
N GLY A 19 0.27 11.81 -16.72
CA GLY A 19 -1.03 12.32 -16.25
C GLY A 19 -1.78 11.38 -15.29
N ARG A 20 -1.07 10.45 -14.63
CA ARG A 20 -1.66 9.47 -13.72
C ARG A 20 -2.43 10.11 -12.56
N PHE A 21 -3.54 9.49 -12.19
CA PHE A 21 -4.35 9.87 -11.03
C PHE A 21 -3.79 9.33 -9.68
N ALA A 22 -2.81 8.42 -9.72
CA ALA A 22 -2.27 7.76 -8.52
C ALA A 22 -1.76 8.75 -7.45
N PRO A 23 -1.05 9.85 -7.79
CA PRO A 23 -0.61 10.84 -6.81
C PRO A 23 -1.75 11.49 -6.03
N VAL A 24 -2.93 11.68 -6.64
CA VAL A 24 -4.09 12.26 -5.94
C VAL A 24 -4.55 11.34 -4.81
N VAL A 25 -4.74 10.05 -5.12
CA VAL A 25 -5.13 9.03 -4.14
C VAL A 25 -4.04 8.81 -3.08
N ALA A 26 -2.77 8.82 -3.50
CA ALA A 26 -1.64 8.67 -2.60
C ALA A 26 -1.55 9.82 -1.60
N ASN A 27 -1.65 11.08 -2.07
CA ASN A 27 -1.61 12.26 -1.20
C ASN A 27 -2.74 12.23 -0.17
N TRP A 28 -3.97 11.90 -0.60
CA TRP A 28 -5.11 11.74 0.30
C TRP A 28 -4.87 10.73 1.43
N PHE A 29 -4.22 9.60 1.10
CA PHE A 29 -3.89 8.56 2.08
C PHE A 29 -2.75 9.02 3.00
N LEU A 30 -1.70 9.60 2.42
CA LEU A 30 -0.55 10.13 3.15
C LEU A 30 -0.97 11.21 4.15
N ASP A 31 -1.88 12.11 3.79
CA ASP A 31 -2.33 13.18 4.68
C ASP A 31 -3.11 12.66 5.89
N ARG A 32 -3.74 11.49 5.78
CA ARG A 32 -4.32 10.78 6.93
C ARG A 32 -3.27 10.05 7.74
N ALA A 33 -2.34 9.37 7.08
CA ALA A 33 -1.28 8.63 7.77
C ALA A 33 -0.33 9.57 8.54
N LYS A 34 -0.01 10.75 8.00
CA LYS A 34 0.81 11.80 8.66
C LYS A 34 0.19 12.35 9.95
N GLN A 35 -1.11 12.18 10.17
CA GLN A 35 -1.78 12.63 11.39
C GLN A 35 -1.55 11.69 12.58
N ARG A 36 -0.87 10.56 12.36
CA ARG A 36 -0.62 9.55 13.38
C ARG A 36 0.82 9.63 13.89
N ASP A 37 0.98 9.54 15.21
CA ASP A 37 2.29 9.53 15.87
C ASP A 37 2.94 8.13 15.90
N ASP A 38 2.21 7.09 15.49
CA ASP A 38 2.63 5.69 15.55
C ASP A 38 3.22 5.14 14.24
N VAL A 39 3.37 5.98 13.21
CA VAL A 39 3.88 5.59 11.89
C VAL A 39 4.91 6.59 11.36
N THR A 40 5.98 6.09 10.75
CA THR A 40 6.87 6.89 9.91
C THR A 40 6.67 6.48 8.46
N LEU A 41 6.57 7.46 7.56
CA LEU A 41 6.25 7.20 6.15
C LEU A 41 7.49 7.27 5.27
N SER A 42 7.59 6.34 4.32
CA SER A 42 8.43 6.45 3.13
C SER A 42 7.56 6.30 1.89
N VAL A 43 7.85 7.05 0.83
CA VAL A 43 7.10 7.00 -0.43
C VAL A 43 8.01 6.45 -1.52
N ILE A 44 7.49 5.48 -2.28
CA ILE A 44 8.16 4.89 -3.42
C ILE A 44 7.25 5.09 -4.63
N ASP A 45 7.57 6.05 -5.49
CA ASP A 45 6.85 6.26 -6.74
C ASP A 45 7.55 5.51 -7.89
N LEU A 46 6.88 4.50 -8.44
CA LEU A 46 7.44 3.69 -9.53
C LEU A 46 7.71 4.49 -10.81
N ALA A 47 7.10 5.65 -10.99
CA ALA A 47 7.41 6.49 -12.14
C ALA A 47 8.73 7.24 -12.00
N GLU A 48 9.13 7.54 -10.75
CA GLU A 48 10.38 8.25 -10.43
C GLU A 48 11.53 7.26 -10.23
N SER A 49 11.23 6.06 -9.71
CA SER A 49 12.20 4.98 -9.47
C SER A 49 11.69 3.66 -10.06
N PRO A 50 11.71 3.50 -11.39
CA PRO A 50 11.19 2.31 -12.04
C PRO A 50 12.07 1.08 -11.74
N GLY A 51 11.44 0.02 -11.24
CA GLY A 51 12.00 -1.35 -11.35
C GLY A 51 12.78 -1.90 -10.16
N ASP A 52 13.05 -1.12 -9.10
CA ASP A 52 13.62 -1.68 -7.87
C ASP A 52 12.91 -1.12 -6.62
N LEU A 53 12.18 -2.00 -5.93
CA LEU A 53 11.51 -1.70 -4.67
C LEU A 53 12.39 -2.01 -3.46
N SER A 54 13.53 -2.69 -3.65
CA SER A 54 14.32 -3.30 -2.57
C SER A 54 14.77 -2.29 -1.51
N PRO A 55 15.33 -1.11 -1.84
CA PRO A 55 15.78 -0.16 -0.81
C PRO A 55 14.65 0.33 0.08
N GLY A 56 13.50 0.65 -0.52
CA GLY A 56 12.35 1.17 0.20
C GLY A 56 11.60 0.09 0.96
N VAL A 57 11.49 -1.12 0.39
CA VAL A 57 10.82 -2.25 1.03
C VAL A 57 11.69 -2.81 2.15
N ALA A 58 13.00 -2.96 1.99
CA ALA A 58 13.91 -3.53 2.98
C ALA A 58 13.79 -2.86 4.36
N GLY A 59 13.77 -1.53 4.39
CA GLY A 59 13.63 -0.73 5.62
C GLY A 59 12.21 -0.62 6.17
N ALA A 60 11.20 -1.17 5.49
CA ALA A 60 9.81 -1.07 5.91
C ALA A 60 9.39 -2.22 6.84
N ASP A 61 8.58 -1.87 7.83
CA ASP A 61 7.87 -2.82 8.70
C ASP A 61 6.56 -3.29 8.08
N ALA A 62 5.95 -2.46 7.24
CA ALA A 62 4.71 -2.69 6.51
C ALA A 62 4.69 -1.94 5.18
N VAL A 63 3.86 -2.39 4.23
CA VAL A 63 3.71 -1.75 2.92
C VAL A 63 2.24 -1.47 2.61
N VAL A 64 1.96 -0.30 2.04
CA VAL A 64 0.68 0.02 1.40
C VAL A 64 0.93 0.22 -0.09
N VAL A 65 0.16 -0.45 -0.94
CA VAL A 65 0.20 -0.25 -2.40
C VAL A 65 -0.99 0.60 -2.82
N ILE A 66 -0.72 1.77 -3.39
CA ILE A 66 -1.69 2.63 -4.08
C ILE A 66 -1.83 2.12 -5.51
N VAL A 67 -2.94 1.45 -5.83
CA VAL A 67 -3.08 0.66 -7.07
C VAL A 67 -4.30 1.04 -7.90
N PRO A 68 -4.13 1.47 -9.17
CA PRO A 68 -5.25 1.51 -10.11
C PRO A 68 -5.58 0.13 -10.66
N GLU A 69 -6.84 -0.06 -11.06
CA GLU A 69 -7.20 -1.12 -12.01
C GLU A 69 -7.06 -0.64 -13.46
N TYR A 70 -6.21 -1.34 -14.21
CA TYR A 70 -6.03 -1.18 -15.65
C TYR A 70 -6.40 -2.49 -16.35
N ASN A 71 -7.34 -2.40 -17.29
CA ASN A 71 -7.77 -3.53 -18.11
C ASN A 71 -8.09 -4.79 -17.28
N HIS A 72 -8.84 -4.63 -16.18
CA HIS A 72 -9.26 -5.70 -15.28
C HIS A 72 -8.11 -6.33 -14.44
N SER A 73 -6.99 -5.63 -14.26
CA SER A 73 -5.87 -6.09 -13.43
C SER A 73 -5.05 -4.92 -12.85
N TYR A 74 -3.97 -5.23 -12.13
CA TYR A 74 -2.97 -4.25 -11.68
C TYR A 74 -2.03 -3.81 -12.83
N PRO A 75 -1.31 -2.68 -12.69
CA PRO A 75 -0.40 -2.20 -13.74
C PRO A 75 0.78 -3.16 -14.01
N GLY A 76 1.09 -3.42 -15.28
CA GLY A 76 2.26 -4.22 -15.67
C GLY A 76 3.59 -3.79 -15.03
N PRO A 77 3.91 -2.48 -14.97
CA PRO A 77 5.12 -2.00 -14.30
C PRO A 77 5.22 -2.36 -12.81
N LEU A 78 4.08 -2.48 -12.11
CA LEU A 78 4.08 -2.99 -10.73
C LEU A 78 4.55 -4.45 -10.70
N LYS A 79 4.10 -5.29 -11.63
CA LYS A 79 4.56 -6.69 -11.72
C LYS A 79 6.05 -6.79 -11.96
N THR A 80 6.57 -6.00 -12.89
CA THR A 80 8.00 -5.95 -13.19
C THR A 80 8.81 -5.58 -11.95
N ALA A 81 8.34 -4.60 -11.17
CA ALA A 81 9.00 -4.20 -9.94
C ALA A 81 8.89 -5.28 -8.82
N LEU A 82 7.74 -5.95 -8.71
CA LEU A 82 7.56 -7.06 -7.77
C LEU A 82 8.44 -8.27 -8.13
N ASP A 83 8.61 -8.58 -9.41
CA ASP A 83 9.44 -9.69 -9.88
C ASP A 83 10.94 -9.42 -9.68
N ALA A 84 11.33 -8.15 -9.55
CA ALA A 84 12.72 -7.73 -9.36
C ALA A 84 13.14 -7.67 -7.88
N THR A 85 12.18 -7.69 -6.93
CA THR A 85 12.43 -7.57 -5.49
C THR A 85 11.93 -8.82 -4.78
N GLY A 86 12.78 -9.53 -4.03
CA GLY A 86 12.45 -10.86 -3.49
C GLY A 86 12.48 -10.89 -1.96
N PRO A 87 13.61 -11.25 -1.33
CA PRO A 87 13.70 -11.49 0.12
C PRO A 87 13.22 -10.34 1.00
N GLU A 88 13.27 -9.11 0.49
CA GLU A 88 12.85 -7.90 1.19
C GLU A 88 11.37 -7.93 1.56
N TRP A 89 10.52 -8.69 0.86
CA TRP A 89 9.08 -8.84 1.15
C TRP A 89 8.78 -9.78 2.30
N HIS A 90 9.70 -10.69 2.63
CA HIS A 90 9.42 -11.84 3.46
C HIS A 90 8.89 -11.46 4.84
N GLY A 91 7.76 -12.07 5.20
CA GLY A 91 7.11 -11.91 6.49
C GLY A 91 6.63 -10.48 6.75
N LYS A 92 6.41 -9.63 5.74
CA LYS A 92 5.88 -8.26 5.92
C LYS A 92 4.38 -8.21 5.62
N PRO A 93 3.61 -7.38 6.35
CA PRO A 93 2.22 -7.15 6.01
C PRO A 93 2.08 -6.15 4.87
N VAL A 94 1.09 -6.40 4.00
CA VAL A 94 0.77 -5.56 2.84
C VAL A 94 -0.71 -5.18 2.87
N ALA A 95 -1.00 -3.90 2.68
CA ALA A 95 -2.35 -3.36 2.54
C ALA A 95 -2.52 -2.66 1.19
N PHE A 96 -3.77 -2.39 0.82
CA PHE A 96 -4.10 -1.81 -0.48
C PHE A 96 -4.99 -0.58 -0.33
N VAL A 97 -4.69 0.43 -1.15
CA VAL A 97 -5.58 1.54 -1.47
C VAL A 97 -5.80 1.50 -2.97
N SER A 98 -6.97 1.01 -3.39
CA SER A 98 -7.28 0.79 -4.80
C SER A 98 -8.20 1.86 -5.34
N TYR A 99 -8.11 2.11 -6.65
CA TYR A 99 -9.01 3.03 -7.33
C TYR A 99 -9.27 2.60 -8.78
N GLY A 100 -10.40 3.03 -9.34
CA GLY A 100 -10.75 2.71 -10.72
C GLY A 100 -12.16 3.15 -11.08
N GLY A 101 -12.71 2.49 -12.11
CA GLY A 101 -14.11 2.64 -12.49
C GLY A 101 -15.05 1.96 -11.49
N ILE A 102 -16.04 1.23 -11.98
CA ILE A 102 -17.09 0.61 -11.15
C ILE A 102 -16.58 -0.29 -10.03
N SER A 103 -15.45 -0.98 -10.22
CA SER A 103 -14.89 -1.91 -9.24
C SER A 103 -14.09 -1.24 -8.13
N GLY A 104 -13.80 0.06 -8.24
CA GLY A 104 -12.88 0.75 -7.32
C GLY A 104 -11.49 0.15 -7.22
N GLY A 105 -11.09 -0.60 -8.24
CA GLY A 105 -9.80 -1.29 -8.31
C GLY A 105 -9.72 -2.62 -7.54
N LEU A 106 -10.83 -3.14 -7.04
CA LEU A 106 -10.84 -4.39 -6.25
C LEU A 106 -10.35 -5.62 -7.04
N ARG A 107 -10.53 -5.67 -8.36
CA ARG A 107 -10.00 -6.77 -9.17
C ARG A 107 -8.47 -6.76 -9.25
N ALA A 108 -7.87 -5.56 -9.27
CA ALA A 108 -6.42 -5.43 -9.16
C ALA A 108 -5.92 -5.97 -7.82
N VAL A 109 -6.65 -5.69 -6.73
CA VAL A 109 -6.35 -6.21 -5.39
C VAL A 109 -6.48 -7.74 -5.35
N GLU A 110 -7.57 -8.30 -5.89
CA GLU A 110 -7.77 -9.75 -5.99
C GLU A 110 -6.61 -10.44 -6.71
N HIS A 111 -6.12 -9.87 -7.82
CA HIS A 111 -4.97 -10.40 -8.54
C HIS A 111 -3.64 -10.24 -7.78
N LEU A 112 -3.47 -9.18 -6.98
CA LEU A 112 -2.25 -8.94 -6.20
C LEU A 112 -2.12 -9.85 -4.97
N ARG A 113 -3.23 -10.25 -4.35
CA ARG A 113 -3.20 -11.11 -3.16
C ARG A 113 -2.39 -12.42 -3.34
N PRO A 114 -2.61 -13.23 -4.41
CA PRO A 114 -1.78 -14.41 -4.64
C PRO A 114 -0.33 -14.04 -4.99
N VAL A 115 -0.08 -12.91 -5.67
CA VAL A 115 1.30 -12.47 -5.95
C VAL A 115 2.06 -12.20 -4.64
N PHE A 116 1.46 -11.48 -3.70
CA PHE A 116 2.10 -11.22 -2.41
C PHE A 116 2.26 -12.48 -1.54
N ALA A 117 1.35 -13.45 -1.66
CA ALA A 117 1.52 -14.73 -1.00
C ALA A 117 2.79 -15.47 -1.47
N GLU A 118 3.06 -15.46 -2.79
CA GLU A 118 4.29 -16.03 -3.36
C GLU A 118 5.55 -15.23 -3.00
N LEU A 119 5.41 -13.93 -2.71
CA LEU A 119 6.50 -13.11 -2.16
C LEU A 119 6.67 -13.28 -0.64
N HIS A 120 6.03 -14.28 -0.05
CA HIS A 120 6.03 -14.53 1.40
C HIS A 120 5.57 -13.33 2.24
N ALA A 121 4.71 -12.47 1.67
CA ALA A 121 4.13 -11.32 2.33
C ALA A 121 2.66 -11.57 2.71
N ALA A 122 2.24 -11.03 3.86
CA ALA A 122 0.90 -11.25 4.40
C ALA A 122 -0.03 -10.10 4.02
N THR A 123 -0.93 -10.31 3.06
CA THR A 123 -1.95 -9.28 2.76
C THR A 123 -3.01 -9.20 3.85
N ILE A 124 -3.35 -8.00 4.32
CA ILE A 124 -4.41 -7.81 5.32
C ILE A 124 -5.79 -7.78 4.67
N ARG A 125 -6.84 -8.01 5.45
CA ARG A 125 -8.24 -8.00 4.95
C ARG A 125 -8.70 -6.60 4.55
N GLU A 126 -8.38 -5.59 5.34
CA GLU A 126 -8.86 -4.23 5.11
C GLU A 126 -8.29 -3.62 3.82
N THR A 127 -9.11 -2.89 3.09
CA THR A 127 -8.76 -2.24 1.82
C THR A 127 -9.57 -0.96 1.70
N VAL A 128 -8.91 0.14 1.37
CA VAL A 128 -9.61 1.37 0.96
C VAL A 128 -9.80 1.30 -0.55
N SER A 129 -11.03 1.47 -1.03
CA SER A 129 -11.35 1.37 -2.46
C SER A 129 -12.13 2.61 -2.90
N PHE A 130 -11.72 3.18 -4.03
CA PHE A 130 -12.36 4.35 -4.64
C PHE A 130 -13.03 3.97 -5.96
N PRO A 131 -14.31 3.53 -5.95
CA PRO A 131 -15.10 3.37 -7.17
C PRO A 131 -15.35 4.73 -7.81
N TYR A 132 -15.29 4.78 -9.15
CA TYR A 132 -15.44 6.02 -9.92
C TYR A 132 -14.58 7.18 -9.41
N ALA A 133 -13.33 6.90 -9.02
CA ALA A 133 -12.50 7.82 -8.24
C ALA A 133 -12.49 9.27 -8.76
N TRP A 134 -12.43 9.48 -10.07
CA TRP A 134 -12.42 10.81 -10.70
C TRP A 134 -13.65 11.70 -10.38
N ASN A 135 -14.74 11.12 -9.89
CA ASN A 135 -15.95 11.86 -9.52
C ASN A 135 -15.92 12.38 -8.08
N HIS A 136 -15.05 11.83 -7.23
CA HIS A 136 -15.07 12.03 -5.78
C HIS A 136 -13.89 12.84 -5.24
N PHE A 137 -12.91 13.15 -6.10
CA PHE A 137 -11.81 14.04 -5.78
C PHE A 137 -11.99 15.39 -6.49
N GLY A 138 -11.92 16.47 -5.70
CA GLY A 138 -11.93 17.84 -6.18
C GLY A 138 -10.62 18.25 -6.88
N PRO A 139 -10.58 19.44 -7.50
CA PRO A 139 -9.40 19.95 -8.22
C PRO A 139 -8.14 20.11 -7.35
N ASP A 140 -8.33 20.27 -6.04
CA ASP A 140 -7.27 20.36 -5.02
C ASP A 140 -6.86 18.99 -4.44
N GLY A 141 -7.49 17.90 -4.91
CA GLY A 141 -7.28 16.55 -4.39
C GLY A 141 -8.05 16.25 -3.11
N ALA A 142 -8.96 17.12 -2.66
CA ALA A 142 -9.84 16.82 -1.55
C ALA A 142 -10.86 15.75 -1.96
N HIS A 143 -11.04 14.72 -1.14
CA HIS A 143 -12.08 13.71 -1.35
C HIS A 143 -13.34 14.10 -0.59
N ASP A 144 -14.51 13.86 -1.18
CA ASP A 144 -15.83 14.13 -0.59
C ASP A 144 -16.24 13.16 0.55
N ASP A 145 -15.34 12.25 0.92
CA ASP A 145 -15.56 11.16 1.88
C ASP A 145 -16.66 10.16 1.47
N PHE A 146 -16.88 10.01 0.16
CA PHE A 146 -17.79 9.00 -0.39
C PHE A 146 -17.56 7.62 0.23
N GLU A 147 -18.68 6.97 0.60
CA GLU A 147 -18.74 5.66 1.27
C GLU A 147 -17.87 5.51 2.53
N GLY A 148 -17.53 6.63 3.20
CA GLY A 148 -16.78 6.60 4.46
C GLY A 148 -15.31 6.21 4.28
N ALA A 149 -14.69 6.61 3.17
CA ALA A 149 -13.29 6.33 2.87
C ALA A 149 -12.33 6.68 4.01
N SER A 150 -12.57 7.77 4.76
CA SER A 150 -11.73 8.16 5.90
C SER A 150 -11.80 7.18 7.07
N ALA A 151 -12.99 6.64 7.36
CA ALA A 151 -13.16 5.61 8.38
C ALA A 151 -12.49 4.29 7.97
N ALA A 152 -12.60 3.92 6.68
CA ALA A 152 -11.90 2.77 6.13
C ALA A 152 -10.37 2.93 6.23
N ALA A 153 -9.83 4.10 5.91
CA ALA A 153 -8.39 4.39 6.04
C ALA A 153 -7.92 4.32 7.49
N THR A 154 -8.72 4.83 8.44
CA THR A 154 -8.42 4.73 9.88
C THR A 154 -8.32 3.26 10.30
N THR A 155 -9.34 2.46 9.93
CA THR A 155 -9.38 1.03 10.23
C THR A 155 -8.21 0.27 9.59
N LEU A 156 -7.85 0.61 8.35
CA LEU A 156 -6.71 0.03 7.66
C LEU A 156 -5.40 0.32 8.40
N LEU A 157 -5.16 1.58 8.78
CA LEU A 157 -3.94 1.99 9.49
C LEU A 157 -3.84 1.34 10.88
N ASP A 158 -4.97 1.22 11.61
CA ASP A 158 -5.00 0.54 12.91
C ASP A 158 -4.66 -0.95 12.80
N GLN A 159 -5.27 -1.66 11.85
CA GLN A 159 -4.97 -3.07 11.62
C GLN A 159 -3.53 -3.26 11.12
N LEU A 160 -3.07 -2.40 10.21
CA LEU A 160 -1.73 -2.49 9.66
C LEU A 160 -0.67 -2.24 10.73
N ASN A 161 -0.90 -1.30 11.65
CA ASN A 161 -0.02 -1.07 12.80
C ASN A 161 0.13 -2.35 13.65
N TRP A 162 -0.98 -3.03 13.97
CA TRP A 162 -0.93 -4.30 14.71
C TRP A 162 -0.10 -5.36 13.97
N TRP A 163 -0.39 -5.57 12.68
CA TRP A 163 0.32 -6.54 11.84
C TRP A 163 1.80 -6.22 11.70
N ALA A 164 2.14 -4.94 11.50
CA ALA A 164 3.51 -4.45 11.35
C ALA A 164 4.34 -4.83 12.57
N ASN A 165 3.83 -4.52 13.77
CA ASN A 165 4.50 -4.82 15.02
C ASN A 165 4.62 -6.33 15.26
N ALA A 166 3.53 -7.07 15.09
CA ALA A 166 3.50 -8.52 15.33
C ALA A 166 4.53 -9.24 14.43
N LEU A 167 4.55 -8.92 13.14
CA LEU A 167 5.46 -9.54 12.19
C LEU A 167 6.90 -9.03 12.33
N ARG A 168 7.10 -7.75 12.65
CA ARG A 168 8.44 -7.20 12.97
C ARG A 168 9.06 -7.93 14.16
N ASP A 169 8.31 -8.11 15.23
CA ASP A 169 8.77 -8.86 16.40
C ASP A 169 9.04 -10.32 16.07
N ALA A 170 8.15 -10.96 15.30
CA ALA A 170 8.34 -12.33 14.85
C ALA A 170 9.63 -12.48 14.04
N ARG A 171 9.86 -11.64 13.02
CA ARG A 171 11.07 -11.66 12.19
C ARG A 171 12.35 -11.45 13.02
N ARG A 172 12.29 -10.62 14.06
CA ARG A 172 13.42 -10.38 14.97
C ARG A 172 13.74 -11.57 15.88
N VAL A 173 12.71 -12.22 16.43
CA VAL A 173 12.88 -13.33 17.39
C VAL A 173 13.10 -14.66 16.67
N ARG A 174 12.45 -14.87 15.53
CA ARG A 174 12.50 -16.08 14.71
C ARG A 174 12.63 -15.65 13.25
N PRO A 175 13.88 -15.49 12.76
CA PRO A 175 14.12 -15.11 11.37
C PRO A 175 13.33 -16.02 10.42
N TYR A 176 12.59 -15.40 9.51
CA TYR A 176 11.75 -16.11 8.56
C TYR A 176 12.65 -16.82 7.53
N ALA A 177 12.58 -18.15 7.48
CA ALA A 177 13.24 -18.96 6.46
C ALA A 177 12.17 -19.36 5.43
N ALA A 178 12.26 -18.79 4.23
CA ALA A 178 11.43 -19.14 3.08
C ALA A 178 11.80 -20.51 2.52
#